data_AF-A0A7D8IXF9-F1
#
_entry.id   AF-A0A7D8IXF9-F1
#
_cell.length_a   1.000
_cell.length_b   1.000
_cell.length_c   1.000
_cell.angle_alpha   90.00
_cell.angle_beta   90.00
_cell.angle_gamma   90.00
#
_symmetry.space_group_name_H-M   'P 1'
#
loop_
_entity.id
_entity.type
_entity.pdbx_description
1 polymer ?
#
loop_
_entity_poly.entity_id
_entity_poly.type
_entity_poly.pdbx_seq_one_letter_code
_entity_poly.pdbx_strand_id
1 'polypeptide(L)'
;MQSTLLQTKPAFSWKALGWALLYFWFFSTLLQAIIYLTGYSGTNGLRDSLLYSSLWLIPVFLFPGRIRVIAAVIGVVLWAASLAALSYYVIYGQEFSQSVLFVMFETNANEASEYLSQYFSLKIVLVALAYTVAAILLWTRLRPVYIPSPWRYLVSFALLYGLILHPIAMNTFIKHKSMEKTLDSLASRMEPAAPWQFITGYYQYRLQLASLNKLLNENDALPPLANFQDHSGDAPRTLVLVIGESTQRGRMSLYGYPRENHAGTGRAA
;
A
#
# COMPACT_ATOMS: atom_id res chain seq x y z
N MET A 1 38.21 7.02 50.29
CA MET A 1 36.75 6.80 50.13
C MET A 1 36.42 6.84 48.64
N GLN A 2 36.45 5.69 47.96
CA GLN A 2 35.98 5.58 46.58
C GLN A 2 34.47 5.35 46.63
N SER A 3 33.71 6.38 46.27
CA SER A 3 32.28 6.29 46.03
C SER A 3 32.04 5.36 44.84
N THR A 4 31.70 4.11 45.13
CA THR A 4 31.09 3.16 44.20
C THR A 4 29.81 3.80 43.64
N LEU A 5 29.93 4.42 42.47
CA LEU A 5 28.77 4.77 41.65
C LEU A 5 28.07 3.46 41.32
N LEU A 6 27.02 3.14 42.08
CA LEU A 6 26.06 2.11 41.74
C LEU A 6 25.53 2.46 40.35
N GLN A 7 26.06 1.80 39.32
CA GLN A 7 25.45 1.78 38.00
C GLN A 7 24.07 1.16 38.18
N THR A 8 23.07 2.02 38.36
CA THR A 8 21.67 1.61 38.38
C THR A 8 21.40 0.96 37.02
N LYS A 9 21.12 -0.35 37.04
CA LYS A 9 20.72 -1.07 35.84
C LYS A 9 19.57 -0.30 35.21
N PRO A 10 19.65 0.06 33.92
CA PRO A 10 18.60 0.86 33.30
C PRO A 10 17.28 0.08 33.35
N ALA A 11 16.30 0.65 34.04
CA ALA A 11 15.00 0.02 34.27
C ALA A 11 14.10 0.16 33.04
N PHE A 12 13.21 -0.82 32.86
CA PHE A 12 12.18 -0.78 31.83
C PHE A 12 11.24 0.41 32.04
N SER A 13 10.92 1.14 30.97
CA SER A 13 10.06 2.32 31.02
C SER A 13 8.86 2.17 30.09
N TRP A 14 7.66 2.11 30.66
CA TRP A 14 6.39 2.13 29.93
C TRP A 14 6.24 3.38 29.06
N LYS A 15 6.74 4.52 29.53
CA LYS A 15 6.73 5.77 28.75
C LYS A 15 7.59 5.66 27.50
N ALA A 16 8.77 5.03 27.59
CA ALA A 16 9.64 4.82 26.44
C ALA A 16 9.01 3.86 25.41
N LEU A 17 8.38 2.78 25.88
CA LEU A 17 7.64 1.86 25.01
C LEU A 17 6.47 2.56 24.30
N GLY A 18 5.69 3.37 25.02
CA GLY A 18 4.57 4.13 24.44
C GLY A 18 5.02 5.05 23.31
N TRP A 19 6.13 5.77 23.47
CA TRP A 19 6.69 6.60 22.39
C TRP A 19 7.18 5.78 21.19
N ALA A 20 7.80 4.62 21.43
CA ALA A 20 8.23 3.73 20.35
C ALA A 20 7.04 3.18 19.55
N LEU A 21 5.97 2.75 20.24
CA LEU A 21 4.73 2.29 19.62
C LEU A 21 4.09 3.41 18.78
N LEU A 22 3.89 4.59 19.38
CA LEU A 22 3.31 5.74 18.69
C LEU A 22 4.10 6.12 17.43
N TYR A 23 5.43 6.09 17.50
CA TYR A 23 6.29 6.41 16.36
C TYR A 23 6.08 5.43 15.19
N PHE A 24 6.12 4.12 15.43
CA PHE A 24 5.97 3.14 14.34
C PHE A 24 4.52 3.04 13.85
N TRP A 25 3.54 3.15 14.75
CA TRP A 25 2.12 3.15 14.38
C TRP A 25 1.74 4.38 13.56
N PHE A 26 2.35 5.54 13.82
CA PHE A 26 2.05 6.78 13.09
C PHE A 26 2.14 6.62 11.56
N PHE A 27 3.12 5.84 11.07
CA PHE A 27 3.34 5.69 9.63
C PHE A 27 2.22 4.93 8.90
N SER A 28 1.53 4.03 9.59
CA SER A 28 0.49 3.19 8.97
C SER A 28 -0.90 3.57 9.44
N THR A 29 -1.04 3.75 10.75
CA THR A 29 -2.34 3.87 11.42
C THR A 29 -2.96 5.24 11.18
N LEU A 30 -2.19 6.30 10.92
CA LEU A 30 -2.78 7.62 10.62
C LEU A 30 -3.67 7.54 9.38
N LEU A 31 -3.14 7.01 8.28
CA LEU A 31 -3.88 6.87 7.03
C LEU A 31 -5.11 5.97 7.23
N GLN A 32 -4.92 4.81 7.85
CA GLN A 32 -5.99 3.85 8.13
C GLN A 32 -7.07 4.41 9.07
N ALA A 33 -6.71 5.27 10.02
CA ALA A 33 -7.66 5.97 10.87
C ALA A 33 -8.49 6.97 10.07
N ILE A 34 -7.88 7.72 9.14
CA ILE A 34 -8.61 8.65 8.26
C ILE A 34 -9.61 7.88 7.38
N ILE A 35 -9.20 6.74 6.82
CA ILE A 35 -10.05 5.90 5.96
C ILE A 35 -11.22 5.29 6.74
N TYR A 36 -10.96 4.84 7.97
CA TYR A 36 -12.01 4.35 8.86
C TYR A 36 -13.02 5.46 9.23
N LEU A 37 -12.54 6.65 9.59
CA LEU A 37 -13.40 7.78 9.96
C LEU A 37 -14.23 8.32 8.79
N THR A 38 -13.75 8.16 7.57
CA THR A 38 -14.47 8.57 6.34
C THR A 38 -15.45 7.51 5.83
N GLY A 39 -15.49 6.32 6.45
CA GLY A 39 -16.45 5.26 6.15
C GLY A 39 -16.11 4.42 4.91
N TYR A 40 -14.91 4.56 4.35
CA TYR A 40 -14.49 3.82 3.15
C TYR A 40 -14.05 2.37 3.43
N SER A 41 -13.64 2.05 4.67
CA SER A 41 -13.16 0.71 5.03
C SER A 41 -13.61 0.30 6.44
N GLY A 42 -13.65 -1.01 6.67
CA GLY A 42 -13.94 -1.59 7.97
C GLY A 42 -12.78 -1.47 8.97
N THR A 43 -12.95 -2.04 10.16
CA THR A 43 -11.95 -1.99 11.24
C THR A 43 -10.71 -2.86 11.01
N ASN A 44 -10.74 -3.74 10.00
CA ASN A 44 -9.66 -4.67 9.71
C ASN A 44 -8.36 -3.95 9.32
N GLY A 45 -8.42 -2.95 8.44
CA GLY A 45 -7.24 -2.19 8.01
C GLY A 45 -6.55 -1.47 9.18
N LEU A 46 -7.34 -0.84 10.05
CA LEU A 46 -6.84 -0.19 11.26
C LEU A 46 -6.17 -1.20 12.21
N ARG A 47 -6.83 -2.33 12.50
CA ARG A 47 -6.27 -3.39 13.36
C ARG A 47 -4.96 -3.92 12.78
N ASP A 48 -4.96 -4.27 11.51
CA ASP A 48 -3.83 -4.92 10.88
C ASP A 48 -2.65 -3.93 10.75
N SER A 49 -2.92 -2.65 10.51
CA SER A 49 -1.89 -1.59 10.54
C SER A 49 -1.17 -1.49 11.88
N LEU A 50 -1.89 -1.59 13.00
CA LEU A 50 -1.32 -1.56 14.35
C LEU A 50 -0.48 -2.81 14.63
N LEU A 51 -1.01 -3.98 14.28
CA LEU A 51 -0.34 -5.27 14.49
C LEU A 51 0.98 -5.33 13.70
N TYR A 52 0.94 -5.10 12.40
CA TYR A 52 2.12 -5.27 11.54
C TYR A 52 3.13 -4.13 11.67
N SER A 53 2.71 -2.92 12.06
CA SER A 53 3.66 -1.85 12.43
C SER A 53 4.45 -2.18 13.69
N SER A 54 3.92 -3.07 14.56
CA SER A 54 4.63 -3.50 15.78
C SER A 54 5.82 -4.42 15.48
N LEU A 55 5.95 -4.96 14.26
CA LEU A 55 7.15 -5.70 13.83
C LEU A 55 8.41 -4.82 13.89
N TRP A 56 8.27 -3.51 13.67
CA TRP A 56 9.39 -2.57 13.72
C TRP A 56 9.95 -2.33 15.14
N LEU A 57 9.26 -2.82 16.17
CA LEU A 57 9.79 -2.83 17.53
C LEU A 57 10.87 -3.89 17.75
N ILE A 58 10.89 -4.97 16.95
CA ILE A 58 11.88 -6.05 17.06
C ILE A 58 13.32 -5.52 17.05
N PRO A 59 13.78 -4.78 16.02
CA PRO A 59 15.16 -4.27 15.99
C PRO A 59 15.43 -3.26 17.13
N VAL A 60 14.42 -2.53 17.58
CA VAL A 60 14.52 -1.59 18.70
C VAL A 60 14.72 -2.31 20.05
N PHE A 61 14.02 -3.41 20.28
CA PHE A 61 14.16 -4.22 21.50
C PHE A 61 15.48 -4.98 21.55
N LEU A 62 15.98 -5.42 20.40
CA LEU A 62 17.27 -6.11 20.31
C LEU A 62 18.45 -5.17 20.60
N PHE A 63 18.36 -3.90 20.17
CA PHE A 63 19.44 -2.92 20.27
C PHE A 63 19.00 -1.60 20.94
N PRO A 64 18.68 -1.61 22.26
CA PRO A 64 18.12 -0.44 22.94
C PRO A 64 19.03 0.80 22.91
N GLY A 65 20.36 0.60 22.94
CA GLY A 65 21.33 1.70 22.87
C GLY A 65 21.40 2.41 21.51
N ARG A 66 20.86 1.82 20.45
CA ARG A 66 20.86 2.38 19.08
C ARG A 66 19.46 2.71 18.57
N ILE A 67 18.47 2.80 19.47
CA ILE A 67 17.06 3.01 19.09
C ILE A 67 16.86 4.16 18.11
N ARG A 68 17.49 5.32 18.34
CA ARG A 68 17.28 6.52 17.51
C ARG A 68 17.79 6.33 16.09
N VAL A 69 18.95 5.68 15.94
CA VAL A 69 19.56 5.41 14.63
C VAL A 69 18.73 4.37 13.87
N ILE A 70 18.36 3.27 14.53
CA ILE A 70 17.53 2.22 13.96
C ILE A 70 16.17 2.79 13.53
N ALA A 71 15.53 3.54 14.41
CA ALA A 71 14.25 4.18 14.15
C ALA A 71 14.34 5.27 13.08
N ALA A 72 15.49 5.95 12.92
CA ALA A 72 15.71 6.89 11.81
C ALA A 72 15.82 6.17 10.47
N VAL A 73 16.65 5.13 10.39
CA VAL A 73 16.85 4.36 9.14
C VAL A 73 15.54 3.71 8.67
N ILE A 74 14.87 2.99 9.58
CA ILE A 74 13.56 2.39 9.29
C ILE A 74 12.53 3.51 9.03
N GLY A 75 12.54 4.54 9.87
CA GLY A 75 11.62 5.66 9.78
C GLY A 75 11.66 6.41 8.46
N VAL A 76 12.82 6.58 7.82
CA VAL A 76 12.93 7.20 6.49
C VAL A 76 12.20 6.37 5.44
N VAL A 77 12.36 5.04 5.47
CA VAL A 77 11.67 4.12 4.54
C VAL A 77 10.17 4.15 4.80
N LEU A 78 9.76 4.08 6.07
CA LEU A 78 8.35 4.15 6.46
C LEU A 78 7.72 5.49 6.09
N TRP A 79 8.42 6.60 6.34
CA TRP A 79 8.00 7.95 6.01
C TRP A 79 7.82 8.11 4.50
N ALA A 80 8.79 7.70 3.68
CA ALA A 80 8.69 7.83 2.22
C ALA A 80 7.49 7.04 1.67
N ALA A 81 7.34 5.78 2.11
CA ALA A 81 6.22 4.95 1.70
C ALA A 81 4.87 5.52 2.18
N SER A 82 4.74 5.81 3.47
CA SER A 82 3.49 6.34 4.04
C SER A 82 3.11 7.70 3.48
N LEU A 83 4.08 8.58 3.20
CA LEU A 83 3.83 9.89 2.60
C LEU A 83 3.32 9.77 1.16
N ALA A 84 3.87 8.83 0.37
CA ALA A 84 3.37 8.55 -0.97
C ALA A 84 1.92 8.06 -0.94
N ALA A 85 1.60 7.10 -0.07
CA ALA A 85 0.24 6.59 0.09
C ALA A 85 -0.74 7.65 0.64
N LEU A 86 -0.30 8.46 1.60
CA LEU A 86 -1.10 9.57 2.13
C LEU A 86 -1.38 10.62 1.05
N SER A 87 -0.38 10.96 0.24
CA SER A 87 -0.54 11.93 -0.86
C SER A 87 -1.52 11.40 -1.92
N TYR A 88 -1.40 10.12 -2.26
CA TYR A 88 -2.35 9.43 -3.14
C TYR A 88 -3.78 9.51 -2.57
N TYR A 89 -3.96 9.21 -1.28
CA TYR A 89 -5.26 9.32 -0.62
C TYR A 89 -5.81 10.75 -0.61
N VAL A 90 -4.98 11.78 -0.41
CA VAL A 90 -5.42 13.19 -0.44
C VAL A 90 -5.94 13.59 -1.82
N ILE A 91 -5.39 13.01 -2.89
CA ILE A 91 -5.79 13.27 -4.28
C ILE A 91 -7.08 12.52 -4.62
N TYR A 92 -7.13 11.22 -4.35
CA TYR A 92 -8.18 10.33 -4.87
C TYR A 92 -9.25 9.94 -3.86
N GLY A 93 -9.00 10.13 -2.56
CA GLY A 93 -9.84 9.61 -1.48
C GLY A 93 -9.84 8.08 -1.39
N GLN A 94 -8.85 7.41 -1.99
CA GLN A 94 -8.76 5.96 -2.06
C GLN A 94 -7.42 5.44 -1.53
N GLU A 95 -7.43 4.20 -1.06
CA GLU A 95 -6.21 3.49 -0.64
C GLU A 95 -5.33 3.15 -1.85
N PHE A 96 -4.02 3.09 -1.58
CA PHE A 96 -3.07 2.57 -2.55
C PHE A 96 -3.35 1.09 -2.80
N SER A 97 -3.40 0.67 -4.06
CA SER A 97 -3.69 -0.72 -4.44
C SER A 97 -2.86 -1.17 -5.64
N GLN A 98 -2.94 -2.46 -5.99
CA GLN A 98 -2.20 -3.03 -7.13
C GLN A 98 -2.48 -2.34 -8.48
N SER A 99 -3.70 -1.82 -8.71
CA SER A 99 -4.05 -1.15 -9.96
C SER A 99 -3.29 0.16 -10.15
N VAL A 100 -2.94 0.84 -9.05
CA VAL A 100 -2.12 2.05 -9.08
C VAL A 100 -0.74 1.74 -9.64
N LEU A 101 -0.18 0.57 -9.33
CA LEU A 101 1.11 0.15 -9.87
C LEU A 101 1.06 -0.15 -11.36
N PHE A 102 -0.05 -0.72 -11.87
CA PHE A 102 -0.24 -0.86 -13.32
C PHE A 102 -0.20 0.50 -14.01
N VAL A 103 -0.94 1.48 -13.49
CA VAL A 103 -0.93 2.84 -14.05
C VAL A 103 0.48 3.44 -13.96
N MET A 104 1.15 3.34 -12.81
CA MET A 104 2.48 3.92 -12.61
C MET A 104 3.57 3.30 -13.49
N PHE A 105 3.51 1.99 -13.78
CA PHE A 105 4.52 1.32 -14.59
C PHE A 105 4.25 1.37 -16.10
N GLU A 106 2.98 1.48 -16.51
CA GLU A 106 2.62 1.69 -17.92
C GLU A 106 2.71 3.17 -18.32
N THR A 107 2.69 4.09 -17.35
CA THR A 107 2.84 5.53 -17.55
C THR A 107 4.21 5.90 -18.13
N ASN A 108 4.24 6.90 -19.00
CA ASN A 108 5.48 7.54 -19.48
C ASN A 108 5.74 8.90 -18.81
N ALA A 109 6.91 9.50 -19.09
CA ALA A 109 7.32 10.77 -18.47
C ALA A 109 6.38 11.96 -18.78
N ASN A 110 5.75 11.98 -19.96
CA ASN A 110 4.82 13.04 -20.34
C ASN A 110 3.52 12.94 -19.55
N GLU A 111 2.94 11.74 -19.49
CA GLU A 111 1.74 11.46 -18.67
C GLU A 111 1.99 11.72 -17.18
N ALA A 112 3.15 11.33 -16.66
CA ALA A 112 3.52 11.60 -15.26
C ALA A 112 3.64 13.11 -14.98
N SER A 113 4.18 13.89 -15.92
CA SER A 113 4.29 15.35 -15.80
C SER A 113 2.92 16.03 -15.88
N GLU A 114 2.06 15.60 -16.81
CA GLU A 114 0.69 16.11 -16.92
C GLU A 114 -0.10 15.82 -15.64
N TYR A 115 -0.01 14.58 -15.15
CA TYR A 115 -0.57 14.17 -13.87
C TYR A 115 -0.08 15.05 -12.72
N LEU A 116 1.23 15.24 -12.58
CA LEU A 116 1.78 16.09 -11.52
C LEU A 116 1.24 17.52 -11.63
N SER A 117 1.21 18.10 -12.82
CA SER A 117 0.71 19.46 -13.03
C SER A 117 -0.77 19.61 -12.68
N GLN A 118 -1.58 18.58 -12.91
CA GLN A 118 -3.02 18.62 -12.69
C GLN A 118 -3.39 18.42 -11.21
N TYR A 119 -2.67 17.55 -10.49
CA TYR A 119 -3.03 17.17 -9.12
C TYR A 119 -2.17 17.83 -8.04
N PHE A 120 -1.00 18.38 -8.40
CA PHE A 120 -0.18 19.11 -7.45
C PHE A 120 -0.94 20.33 -6.93
N SER A 121 -1.07 20.40 -5.60
CA SER A 121 -1.80 21.48 -4.93
C SER A 121 -1.14 21.86 -3.62
N LEU A 122 -1.36 23.09 -3.18
CA LEU A 122 -0.87 23.59 -1.89
C LEU A 122 -1.38 22.72 -0.72
N LYS A 123 -2.57 22.13 -0.85
CA LYS A 123 -3.13 21.20 0.13
C LYS A 123 -2.22 19.99 0.37
N ILE A 124 -1.72 19.37 -0.70
CA ILE A 124 -0.81 18.21 -0.60
C ILE A 124 0.49 18.62 0.09
N VAL A 125 1.05 19.77 -0.29
CA VAL A 125 2.28 20.30 0.31
C VAL A 125 2.10 20.53 1.81
N LEU A 126 1.01 21.19 2.22
CA LEU A 126 0.74 21.46 3.64
C LEU A 126 0.53 20.17 4.45
N VAL A 127 -0.20 19.19 3.90
CA VAL A 127 -0.39 17.88 4.54
C VAL A 127 0.95 17.14 4.67
N ALA A 128 1.75 17.10 3.60
CA ALA A 128 3.06 16.47 3.61
C ALA A 128 4.01 17.10 4.64
N LEU A 129 4.00 18.43 4.74
CA LEU A 129 4.84 19.18 5.67
C LEU A 129 4.40 18.94 7.12
N ALA A 130 3.09 19.04 7.40
CA ALA A 130 2.54 18.72 8.72
C ALA A 130 2.83 17.27 9.14
N TYR A 131 2.67 16.33 8.22
CA TYR A 131 2.97 14.91 8.44
C TYR A 131 4.45 14.67 8.75
N THR A 132 5.34 15.31 8.00
CA THR A 132 6.79 15.21 8.21
C THR A 132 7.22 15.83 9.54
N VAL A 133 6.66 16.99 9.91
CA VAL A 133 6.93 17.62 11.22
C VAL A 133 6.47 16.70 12.35
N ALA A 134 5.28 16.10 12.25
CA ALA A 134 4.80 15.15 13.24
C ALA A 134 5.72 13.92 13.35
N ALA A 135 6.18 13.35 12.24
CA ALA A 135 7.14 12.23 12.24
C ALA A 135 8.46 12.60 12.95
N ILE A 136 9.02 13.78 12.66
CA ILE A 136 10.26 14.27 13.29
C ILE A 136 10.03 14.51 14.78
N LEU A 137 8.92 15.12 15.18
CA LEU A 137 8.57 15.34 16.59
C LEU A 137 8.47 14.01 17.35
N LEU A 138 7.81 13.00 16.78
CA LEU A 138 7.74 11.66 17.39
C LEU A 138 9.13 11.02 17.51
N TRP A 139 9.97 11.14 16.47
CA TRP A 139 11.33 10.61 16.49
C TRP A 139 12.22 11.26 17.57
N THR A 140 12.16 12.58 17.74
CA THR A 140 12.96 13.29 18.77
C THR A 140 12.58 12.89 20.20
N ARG A 141 11.34 12.42 20.41
CA ARG A 141 10.83 11.96 21.70
C ARG A 141 11.20 10.51 22.03
N LEU A 142 11.81 9.77 21.09
CA LEU A 142 12.24 8.39 21.31
C LEU A 142 13.31 8.29 22.40
N ARG A 143 13.09 7.36 23.32
CA ARG A 143 13.99 7.01 24.42
C ARG A 143 14.30 5.51 24.37
N PRO A 144 15.53 5.09 24.72
CA PRO A 144 15.89 3.67 24.80
C PRO A 144 14.91 2.85 25.64
N VAL A 145 14.41 1.76 25.06
CA VAL A 145 13.52 0.81 25.74
C VAL A 145 14.38 -0.34 26.25
N TYR A 146 14.85 -0.24 27.50
CA TYR A 146 15.67 -1.28 28.10
C TYR A 146 14.81 -2.45 28.58
N ILE A 147 14.94 -3.61 27.92
CA ILE A 147 14.35 -4.87 28.35
C ILE A 147 15.49 -5.78 28.83
N PRO A 148 15.39 -6.37 30.04
CA PRO A 148 16.43 -7.25 30.55
C PRO A 148 16.61 -8.51 29.67
N SER A 149 17.84 -9.02 29.60
CA SER A 149 18.09 -10.35 29.03
C SER A 149 17.61 -11.42 30.02
N PRO A 150 16.91 -12.49 29.60
CA PRO A 150 16.65 -12.92 28.21
C PRO A 150 15.35 -12.39 27.58
N TRP A 151 14.52 -11.66 28.34
CA TRP A 151 13.18 -11.23 27.92
C TRP A 151 13.14 -10.44 26.62
N ARG A 152 14.18 -9.64 26.30
CA ARG A 152 14.24 -8.91 25.02
C ARG A 152 14.16 -9.83 23.79
N TYR A 153 14.76 -11.02 23.87
CA TYR A 153 14.74 -12.00 22.78
C TYR A 153 13.40 -12.73 22.75
N LEU A 154 12.85 -13.09 23.91
CA LEU A 154 11.56 -13.75 24.01
C LEU A 154 10.42 -12.87 23.47
N VAL A 155 10.37 -11.59 23.82
CA VAL A 155 9.34 -10.66 23.31
C VAL A 155 9.48 -10.44 21.81
N SER A 156 10.72 -10.28 21.31
CA SER A 156 10.99 -10.15 19.88
C SER A 156 10.56 -11.40 19.10
N PHE A 157 10.89 -12.58 19.63
CA PHE A 157 10.48 -13.85 19.04
C PHE A 157 8.96 -14.05 19.12
N ALA A 158 8.32 -13.69 20.22
CA ALA A 158 6.87 -13.77 20.38
C ALA A 158 6.12 -12.87 19.37
N LEU A 159 6.63 -11.65 19.11
CA LEU A 159 6.08 -10.77 18.07
C LEU A 159 6.21 -11.40 16.68
N LEU A 160 7.41 -11.88 16.33
CA LEU A 160 7.66 -12.53 15.05
C LEU A 160 6.82 -13.81 14.89
N TYR A 161 6.73 -14.61 15.93
CA TYR A 161 5.94 -15.83 15.93
C TYR A 161 4.45 -15.53 15.78
N GLY A 162 3.90 -14.63 16.60
CA GLY A 162 2.48 -14.31 16.59
C GLY A 162 2.00 -13.68 15.28
N LEU A 163 2.80 -12.81 14.67
CA LEU A 163 2.40 -12.05 13.49
C LEU A 163 2.76 -12.71 12.16
N ILE A 164 3.81 -13.54 12.11
CA ILE A 164 4.30 -14.17 10.88
C ILE A 164 4.21 -15.70 10.96
N LEU A 165 4.92 -16.32 11.90
CA LEU A 165 5.06 -17.79 11.91
C LEU A 165 3.74 -18.52 12.21
N HIS A 166 2.95 -18.03 13.16
CA HIS A 166 1.68 -18.63 13.55
C HIS A 166 0.64 -18.58 12.43
N PRO A 167 0.38 -17.44 11.74
CA PRO A 167 -0.47 -17.41 10.56
C PRO A 167 -0.02 -18.37 9.46
N ILE A 168 1.29 -18.45 9.19
CA ILE A 168 1.85 -19.37 8.20
C ILE A 168 1.58 -20.81 8.61
N ALA A 169 1.94 -21.19 9.84
CA ALA A 169 1.77 -22.55 10.33
C ALA A 169 0.29 -22.97 10.35
N MET A 170 -0.60 -22.10 10.82
CA MET A 170 -2.04 -22.35 10.84
C MET A 170 -2.61 -22.50 9.42
N ASN A 171 -2.22 -21.65 8.48
CA ASN A 171 -2.77 -21.70 7.12
C ASN A 171 -2.22 -22.89 6.31
N THR A 172 -0.95 -23.24 6.48
CA THR A 172 -0.29 -24.31 5.71
C THR A 172 -0.51 -25.69 6.33
N PHE A 173 -0.30 -25.85 7.63
CA PHE A 173 -0.37 -27.17 8.28
C PHE A 173 -1.79 -27.54 8.72
N ILE A 174 -2.59 -26.58 9.19
CA ILE A 174 -3.94 -26.87 9.72
C ILE A 174 -5.00 -26.70 8.64
N LYS A 175 -4.93 -25.61 7.85
CA LYS A 175 -5.93 -25.34 6.79
C LYS A 175 -5.55 -25.92 5.42
N HIS A 176 -4.41 -26.62 5.33
CA HIS A 176 -3.90 -27.25 4.09
C HIS A 176 -3.93 -26.34 2.86
N LYS A 177 -3.74 -25.03 3.05
CA LYS A 177 -3.63 -24.10 1.92
C LYS A 177 -2.27 -24.28 1.26
N SER A 178 -2.23 -24.10 -0.06
CA SER A 178 -0.95 -23.99 -0.78
C SER A 178 -0.11 -22.84 -0.19
N MET A 179 1.21 -22.95 -0.37
CA MET A 179 2.13 -21.94 0.13
C MET A 179 1.82 -20.55 -0.45
N GLU A 180 1.48 -20.50 -1.75
CA GLU A 180 1.06 -19.27 -2.44
C GLU A 180 -0.13 -18.60 -1.76
N LYS A 181 -1.25 -19.33 -1.56
CA LYS A 181 -2.46 -18.79 -0.90
C LYS A 181 -2.21 -18.38 0.55
N THR A 182 -1.23 -19.00 1.20
CA THR A 182 -0.81 -18.64 2.56
C THR A 182 -0.06 -17.31 2.57
N LEU A 183 0.88 -17.14 1.63
CA LEU A 183 1.62 -15.89 1.44
C LEU A 183 0.69 -14.76 1.00
N ASP A 184 -0.24 -15.00 0.08
CA ASP A 184 -1.27 -14.02 -0.32
C ASP A 184 -2.08 -13.54 0.88
N SER A 185 -2.54 -14.48 1.72
CA SER A 185 -3.32 -14.15 2.91
C SER A 185 -2.51 -13.40 3.98
N LEU A 186 -1.19 -13.58 4.02
CA LEU A 186 -0.32 -12.84 4.91
C LEU A 186 -0.04 -11.45 4.33
N ALA A 187 0.28 -11.38 3.04
CA ALA A 187 0.49 -10.15 2.29
C ALA A 187 -0.73 -9.22 2.42
N SER A 188 -1.94 -9.71 2.22
CA SER A 188 -3.17 -8.91 2.34
C SER A 188 -3.38 -8.33 3.74
N ARG A 189 -2.88 -9.01 4.79
CA ARG A 189 -2.94 -8.50 6.17
C ARG A 189 -1.83 -7.51 6.48
N MET A 190 -0.68 -7.64 5.81
CA MET A 190 0.43 -6.72 5.96
C MET A 190 0.22 -5.44 5.15
N GLU A 191 -0.55 -5.50 4.07
CA GLU A 191 -0.82 -4.41 3.13
C GLU A 191 -1.17 -3.07 3.80
N PRO A 192 -2.03 -2.98 4.84
CA PRO A 192 -2.33 -1.69 5.49
C PRO A 192 -1.17 -1.04 6.25
N ALA A 193 -0.04 -1.73 6.42
CA ALA A 193 1.12 -1.23 7.13
C ALA A 193 2.24 -0.78 6.19
N ALA A 194 2.86 0.37 6.47
CA ALA A 194 4.05 0.80 5.76
C ALA A 194 5.27 -0.10 6.12
N PRO A 195 6.16 -0.40 5.16
CA PRO A 195 6.11 -0.12 3.72
C PRO A 195 5.42 -1.25 2.93
N TRP A 196 4.82 -2.21 3.63
CA TRP A 196 4.29 -3.44 3.07
C TRP A 196 3.24 -3.18 1.99
N GLN A 197 2.43 -2.13 2.08
CA GLN A 197 1.50 -1.71 1.02
C GLN A 197 2.11 -1.73 -0.40
N PHE A 198 3.36 -1.27 -0.55
CA PHE A 198 4.03 -1.28 -1.86
C PHE A 198 4.62 -2.64 -2.20
N ILE A 199 5.15 -3.35 -1.21
CA ILE A 199 5.73 -4.69 -1.41
C ILE A 199 4.64 -5.68 -1.82
N THR A 200 3.52 -5.67 -1.11
CA THR A 200 2.36 -6.53 -1.37
C THR A 200 1.66 -6.10 -2.64
N GLY A 201 1.50 -4.79 -2.87
CA GLY A 201 0.99 -4.26 -4.13
C GLY A 201 1.83 -4.70 -5.33
N TYR A 202 3.17 -4.62 -5.24
CA TYR A 202 4.08 -5.04 -6.32
C TYR A 202 4.02 -6.55 -6.55
N TYR A 203 3.96 -7.34 -5.47
CA TYR A 203 3.79 -8.78 -5.58
C TYR A 203 2.48 -9.15 -6.28
N GLN A 204 1.35 -8.53 -5.89
CA GLN A 204 0.05 -8.73 -6.53
C GLN A 204 0.06 -8.29 -8.00
N TYR A 205 0.67 -7.13 -8.31
CA TYR A 205 0.89 -6.66 -9.68
C TYR A 205 1.57 -7.71 -10.55
N ARG A 206 2.65 -8.34 -10.07
CA ARG A 206 3.38 -9.38 -10.80
C ARG A 206 2.54 -10.63 -11.03
N LEU A 207 1.75 -11.06 -10.05
CA LEU A 207 0.83 -12.19 -10.19
C LEU A 207 -0.26 -11.90 -11.23
N GLN A 208 -0.85 -10.71 -11.17
CA GLN A 208 -1.89 -10.29 -12.12
C GLN A 208 -1.33 -10.19 -13.54
N LEU A 209 -0.14 -9.61 -13.72
CA LEU A 209 0.54 -9.52 -15.01
C LEU A 209 0.84 -10.92 -15.59
N ALA A 210 1.31 -11.86 -14.77
CA ALA A 210 1.53 -13.24 -15.21
C ALA A 210 0.23 -13.91 -15.65
N SER A 211 -0.87 -13.66 -14.93
CA SER A 211 -2.20 -14.15 -15.32
C SER A 211 -2.68 -13.56 -16.64
N LEU A 212 -2.49 -12.25 -16.86
CA LEU A 212 -2.86 -11.59 -18.11
C LEU A 212 -2.06 -12.12 -19.30
N ASN A 213 -0.75 -12.27 -19.14
CA ASN A 213 0.11 -12.85 -20.18
C ASN A 213 -0.27 -14.30 -20.50
N LYS A 214 -0.67 -15.08 -19.48
CA LYS A 214 -1.18 -16.43 -19.70
C LYS A 214 -2.46 -16.42 -20.54
N LEU A 215 -3.41 -15.54 -20.22
CA LEU A 215 -4.66 -15.40 -20.99
C LEU A 215 -4.40 -14.95 -22.44
N LEU A 216 -3.45 -14.04 -22.65
CA LEU A 216 -3.03 -13.62 -23.99
C LEU A 216 -2.45 -14.80 -24.79
N ASN A 217 -1.52 -15.55 -24.19
CA ASN A 217 -0.93 -16.73 -24.84
C ASN A 217 -1.96 -17.82 -25.12
N GLU A 218 -2.92 -18.04 -24.21
CA GLU A 218 -4.02 -18.99 -24.42
C GLU A 218 -4.94 -18.54 -25.56
N ASN A 219 -5.22 -17.23 -25.66
CA ASN A 219 -5.99 -16.65 -26.74
C ASN A 219 -5.27 -16.76 -28.09
N ASP A 220 -3.97 -16.48 -28.12
CA ASP A 220 -3.13 -16.60 -29.33
C ASP A 220 -2.99 -18.05 -29.81
N ALA A 221 -3.12 -19.02 -28.89
CA ALA A 221 -3.10 -20.45 -29.19
C ALA A 221 -4.45 -21.00 -29.70
N LEU A 222 -5.53 -20.20 -29.69
CA LEU A 222 -6.82 -20.66 -30.18
C LEU A 222 -6.76 -20.94 -31.69
N PRO A 223 -7.24 -22.11 -32.15
CA PRO A 223 -7.32 -22.37 -33.57
C PRO A 223 -8.31 -21.39 -34.23
N PRO A 224 -8.16 -21.11 -35.53
CA PRO A 224 -9.15 -20.36 -36.28
C PRO A 224 -10.55 -20.93 -36.07
N LEU A 225 -11.56 -20.05 -36.06
CA LEU A 225 -12.95 -20.44 -35.90
C LEU A 225 -13.34 -21.50 -36.94
N ALA A 226 -13.74 -22.69 -36.47
CA ALA A 226 -14.18 -23.77 -37.33
C ALA A 226 -15.45 -23.35 -38.09
N ASN A 227 -15.48 -23.61 -39.39
CA ASN A 227 -16.59 -23.24 -40.28
C ASN A 227 -16.90 -21.73 -40.30
N PHE A 228 -15.90 -20.87 -40.07
CA PHE A 228 -16.08 -19.43 -40.23
C PHE A 228 -16.36 -19.09 -41.70
N GLN A 229 -17.58 -18.63 -41.98
CA GLN A 229 -18.02 -18.20 -43.31
C GLN A 229 -18.37 -16.72 -43.27
N ASP A 230 -17.81 -15.96 -44.20
CA ASP A 230 -18.18 -14.57 -44.43
C ASP A 230 -19.32 -14.51 -45.46
N HIS A 231 -20.53 -14.15 -45.01
CA HIS A 231 -21.70 -13.99 -45.88
C HIS A 231 -21.91 -12.54 -46.35
N SER A 232 -20.97 -11.63 -46.07
CA SER A 232 -21.13 -10.20 -46.37
C SER A 232 -20.64 -9.78 -47.76
N GLY A 233 -20.33 -10.74 -48.65
CA GLY A 233 -19.98 -10.52 -50.08
C GLY A 233 -18.54 -10.07 -50.34
N ASP A 234 -18.14 -9.92 -51.62
CA ASP A 234 -16.74 -9.71 -52.05
C ASP A 234 -16.34 -8.24 -52.31
N ALA A 235 -17.25 -7.28 -52.09
CA ALA A 235 -16.93 -5.87 -52.28
C ALA A 235 -15.89 -5.39 -51.25
N PRO A 236 -14.89 -4.56 -51.64
CA PRO A 236 -13.93 -3.99 -50.70
C PRO A 236 -14.62 -3.21 -49.57
N ARG A 237 -14.22 -3.46 -48.33
CA ARG A 237 -14.78 -2.80 -47.13
C ARG A 237 -13.69 -2.38 -46.15
N THR A 238 -13.95 -1.30 -45.42
CA THR A 238 -13.09 -0.81 -44.33
C THR A 238 -13.86 -0.88 -43.03
N LEU A 239 -13.35 -1.64 -42.08
CA LEU A 239 -13.86 -1.72 -40.72
C LEU A 239 -13.01 -0.82 -39.82
N VAL A 240 -13.64 0.12 -39.12
CA VAL A 240 -12.97 1.02 -38.17
C VAL A 240 -13.48 0.70 -36.78
N LEU A 241 -12.60 0.22 -35.91
CA LEU A 241 -12.86 0.05 -34.48
C LEU A 241 -12.28 1.24 -33.73
N VAL A 242 -13.15 2.09 -33.17
CA VAL A 242 -12.74 3.21 -32.32
C VAL A 242 -12.79 2.75 -30.87
N ILE A 243 -11.63 2.60 -30.25
CA ILE A 243 -11.51 2.35 -28.81
C ILE A 243 -11.34 3.69 -28.13
N GLY A 244 -12.43 4.24 -27.60
CA GLY A 244 -12.39 5.47 -26.82
C GLY A 244 -11.80 5.26 -25.43
N GLU A 245 -11.26 6.33 -24.85
CA GLU A 245 -10.75 6.33 -23.48
C GLU A 245 -11.64 7.20 -22.58
N SER A 246 -11.95 6.70 -21.38
CA SER A 246 -12.55 7.46 -20.26
C SER A 246 -13.82 8.27 -20.54
N THR A 247 -14.52 8.03 -21.66
CA THR A 247 -15.74 8.75 -22.04
C THR A 247 -16.96 8.12 -21.36
N GLN A 248 -17.55 8.83 -20.41
CA GLN A 248 -18.71 8.34 -19.66
C GLN A 248 -20.04 8.74 -20.31
N ARG A 249 -20.93 7.76 -20.51
CA ARG A 249 -22.28 7.93 -21.08
C ARG A 249 -23.05 9.11 -20.48
N GLY A 250 -22.99 9.30 -19.15
CA GLY A 250 -23.71 10.34 -18.43
C GLY A 250 -23.25 11.78 -18.68
N ARG A 251 -22.15 11.98 -19.42
CA ARG A 251 -21.62 13.30 -19.81
C ARG A 251 -21.76 13.59 -21.30
N MET A 252 -22.45 12.70 -22.03
CA MET A 252 -22.62 12.80 -23.46
C MET A 252 -24.02 13.34 -23.80
N SER A 253 -24.10 14.41 -24.59
CA SER A 253 -25.38 14.99 -25.03
C SER A 253 -26.26 13.98 -25.78
N LEU A 254 -25.65 13.06 -26.52
CA LEU A 254 -26.33 11.97 -27.23
C LEU A 254 -27.22 11.12 -26.30
N TYR A 255 -26.86 11.02 -25.02
CA TYR A 255 -27.59 10.25 -24.02
C TYR A 255 -28.37 11.14 -23.03
N GLY A 256 -28.71 12.37 -23.44
CA GLY A 256 -29.55 13.29 -22.65
C GLY A 256 -28.79 14.20 -21.69
N TYR A 257 -27.46 14.32 -21.82
CA TYR A 257 -26.71 15.30 -21.03
C TYR A 257 -27.06 16.74 -21.49
N PRO A 258 -27.39 17.67 -20.56
CA PRO A 258 -27.91 18.99 -20.94
C PRO A 258 -26.96 19.90 -21.72
N ARG A 259 -25.65 19.63 -21.68
CA ARG A 259 -24.64 20.41 -22.43
C ARG A 259 -24.26 19.70 -23.70
N GLU A 260 -24.23 20.46 -24.80
CA GLU A 260 -23.91 19.96 -26.13
C GLU A 260 -22.42 19.64 -26.29
N ASN A 261 -22.02 18.45 -25.85
CA ASN A 261 -20.62 18.02 -25.84
C ASN A 261 -20.28 17.08 -27.03
N HIS A 262 -21.28 16.71 -27.84
CA HIS A 262 -21.13 15.86 -29.05
C HIS A 262 -22.01 16.36 -30.21
N ALA A 263 -21.84 17.62 -30.62
CA ALA A 263 -22.60 18.23 -31.72
C ALA A 263 -22.38 17.52 -33.09
N GLY A 264 -21.24 16.84 -33.27
CA GLY A 264 -20.88 16.18 -34.54
C GLY A 264 -21.56 14.83 -34.79
N THR A 265 -21.93 14.08 -33.75
CA THR A 265 -22.55 12.74 -33.88
C THR A 265 -24.08 12.77 -33.81
N GLY A 266 -24.68 13.88 -33.38
CA GLY A 266 -26.14 14.05 -33.31
C GLY A 266 -26.81 14.54 -34.61
N ARG A 267 -26.04 14.79 -35.67
CA ARG A 267 -26.54 15.35 -36.95
C ARG A 267 -26.75 14.31 -38.06
N ALA A 268 -26.58 13.02 -37.77
CA ALA A 268 -26.89 11.94 -38.71
C ALA A 268 -28.28 11.37 -38.42
N ALA A 269 -29.31 12.13 -38.80
CA ALA A 269 -30.67 11.64 -38.99
C ALA A 269 -31.27 12.36 -40.20
#